data_AF-A0A9X7JZE7-F1
#
_entry.id   AF-A0A9X7JZE7-F1
#
_cell.length_a   1.000
_cell.length_b   1.000
_cell.length_c   1.000
_cell.angle_alpha   90.00
_cell.angle_beta   90.00
_cell.angle_gamma   90.00
#
_symmetry.space_group_name_H-M   'P 1'
#
loop_
_entity.id
_entity.type
_entity.pdbx_description
1 polymer ?
#
loop_
_entity_poly.entity_id
_entity_poly.type
_entity_poly.pdbx_seq_one_letter_code
_entity_poly.pdbx_strand_id
1 'polypeptide(L)'
;MRNGLPHSQAKQQSNSPVNKETEIFSLKRGIRFFLQSHLFLLFIIFLFLINKNQWTNNAFVTFSTFFSGFELFFILLFLPSCFVPNLPTLSIHRIIQAITKKRERNEWVGMAIAFIIFTLVSLIFLPANIPYPSTYVQFWLASNIMFALISVLFQRLVFFYYDAAVKAKPKSVLDYFYKYCGLFMLGFCYYIQQILSRMPLLLNKLFAILFLLIVVWQFFMVVGIFN
;
A
#
# COMPACT_ATOMS: atom_id res chain seq x y z
N MET A 1 -60.23 23.26 -41.35
CA MET A 1 -59.15 24.27 -41.49
C MET A 1 -58.00 23.78 -40.62
N ARG A 2 -57.13 22.86 -41.06
CA ARG A 2 -55.95 23.03 -41.93
C ARG A 2 -55.21 24.36 -41.68
N ASN A 3 -54.02 24.23 -41.09
CA ASN A 3 -52.77 24.99 -41.23
C ASN A 3 -52.02 24.81 -39.90
N GLY A 4 -50.78 24.33 -39.80
CA GLY A 4 -49.73 24.03 -40.76
C GLY A 4 -48.45 24.00 -39.91
N LEU A 5 -47.69 22.91 -39.97
CA LEU A 5 -46.33 22.83 -39.42
C LEU A 5 -45.47 23.96 -40.01
N PRO A 6 -44.47 24.41 -39.24
CA PRO A 6 -43.13 24.44 -39.81
C PRO A 6 -42.15 23.60 -38.98
N HIS A 7 -41.47 22.70 -39.69
CA HIS A 7 -40.18 22.13 -39.32
C HIS A 7 -39.22 23.22 -38.86
N SER A 8 -38.68 23.10 -37.64
CA SER A 8 -37.26 23.29 -37.33
C SER A 8 -37.05 23.39 -35.82
N GLN A 9 -36.71 22.27 -35.19
CA GLN A 9 -35.71 22.20 -34.11
C GLN A 9 -35.42 20.73 -33.84
N ALA A 10 -34.71 20.17 -34.82
CA ALA A 10 -33.94 18.95 -34.61
C ALA A 10 -32.90 19.19 -33.51
N LYS A 11 -32.66 18.14 -32.73
CA LYS A 11 -31.49 17.93 -31.84
C LYS A 11 -31.46 18.77 -30.56
N GLN A 12 -32.34 18.45 -29.62
CA GLN A 12 -31.85 18.33 -28.23
C GLN A 12 -31.07 17.03 -28.13
N GLN A 13 -29.78 17.12 -28.42
CA GLN A 13 -28.79 16.11 -28.06
C GLN A 13 -28.86 15.92 -26.54
N SER A 14 -29.37 14.75 -26.14
CA SER A 14 -29.08 14.13 -24.85
C SER A 14 -27.55 14.07 -24.72
N ASN A 15 -26.96 15.06 -24.05
CA ASN A 15 -25.63 14.94 -23.47
C ASN A 15 -25.77 14.15 -22.16
N SER A 16 -26.17 12.89 -22.30
CA SER A 16 -25.80 11.88 -21.33
C SER A 16 -24.28 11.73 -21.45
N PRO A 17 -23.48 11.86 -20.37
CA PRO A 17 -22.06 11.56 -20.47
C PRO A 17 -21.96 10.10 -20.91
N VAL A 18 -21.43 9.88 -22.12
CA VAL A 18 -21.06 8.56 -22.60
C VAL A 18 -20.22 7.94 -21.50
N ASN A 19 -20.81 6.98 -20.80
CA ASN A 19 -20.16 6.22 -19.75
C ASN A 19 -18.99 5.54 -20.45
N LYS A 20 -17.78 6.11 -20.34
CA LYS A 20 -16.57 5.46 -20.83
C LYS A 20 -16.52 4.13 -20.10
N GLU A 21 -16.85 3.05 -20.81
CA GLU A 21 -16.65 1.70 -20.30
C GLU A 21 -15.20 1.65 -19.82
N THR A 22 -15.04 1.58 -18.50
CA THR A 22 -13.71 1.50 -17.92
C THR A 22 -13.09 0.21 -18.41
N GLU A 23 -12.07 0.31 -19.27
CA GLU A 23 -11.33 -0.85 -19.77
C GLU A 23 -11.03 -1.82 -18.62
N ILE A 24 -11.50 -3.06 -18.77
CA ILE A 24 -11.39 -4.11 -17.74
C ILE A 24 -9.91 -4.41 -17.47
N PHE A 25 -9.08 -4.40 -18.51
CA PHE A 25 -7.64 -4.62 -18.45
C PHE A 25 -6.85 -3.41 -18.95
N SER A 26 -5.74 -3.07 -18.30
CA SER A 26 -4.80 -2.07 -18.83
C SER A 26 -3.36 -2.34 -18.36
N LEU A 27 -2.45 -2.61 -19.30
CA LEU A 27 -1.02 -2.83 -19.01
C LEU A 27 -0.38 -1.64 -18.30
N LYS A 28 -0.84 -0.41 -18.60
CA LYS A 28 -0.38 0.82 -17.94
C LYS A 28 -0.63 0.79 -16.43
N ARG A 29 -1.67 0.09 -15.96
CA ARG A 29 -1.95 -0.08 -14.52
C ARG A 29 -0.92 -1.01 -13.88
N GLY A 30 -0.59 -2.12 -14.54
CA GLY A 30 0.45 -3.04 -14.08
C GLY A 30 1.83 -2.41 -13.99
N ILE A 31 2.24 -1.66 -15.01
CA ILE A 31 3.52 -0.93 -15.01
C ILE A 31 3.57 0.08 -13.85
N ARG A 32 2.48 0.80 -13.59
CA ARG A 32 2.41 1.73 -12.46
C ARG A 32 2.51 1.03 -11.11
N PHE A 33 1.78 -0.08 -10.93
CA PHE A 33 1.89 -0.93 -9.74
C PHE A 33 3.35 -1.36 -9.53
N PHE A 34 3.98 -1.89 -10.58
CA PHE A 34 5.35 -2.38 -10.51
C PHE A 34 6.33 -1.28 -10.07
N LEU A 35 6.23 -0.08 -10.67
CA LEU A 35 7.07 1.06 -10.30
C LEU A 35 6.85 1.50 -8.85
N GLN A 36 5.60 1.56 -8.39
CA GLN A 36 5.26 1.93 -7.01
C GLN A 36 5.85 0.94 -6.01
N SER A 37 5.69 -0.36 -6.28
CA SER A 37 6.20 -1.43 -5.41
C SER A 37 7.74 -1.42 -5.35
N HIS A 38 8.42 -1.12 -6.45
CA HIS A 38 9.89 -0.99 -6.46
C HIS A 38 10.38 0.26 -5.76
N LEU A 39 9.69 1.41 -5.88
CA LEU A 39 10.02 2.60 -5.10
C LEU A 39 9.90 2.34 -3.60
N PHE A 40 8.86 1.62 -3.19
CA PHE A 40 8.67 1.20 -1.81
C PHE A 40 9.78 0.23 -1.36
N LEU A 41 10.14 -0.75 -2.18
CA LEU A 41 11.22 -1.69 -1.88
C LEU A 41 12.58 -1.00 -1.77
N LEU A 42 12.87 -0.01 -2.63
CA LEU A 42 14.07 0.82 -2.54
C LEU A 42 14.15 1.58 -1.22
N PHE A 43 13.02 2.10 -0.73
CA PHE A 43 12.97 2.72 0.60
C PHE A 43 13.29 1.73 1.72
N ILE A 44 12.78 0.50 1.66
CA ILE A 44 13.14 -0.55 2.64
C ILE A 44 14.63 -0.89 2.55
N ILE A 45 15.17 -1.10 1.35
CA ILE A 45 16.58 -1.38 1.12
C ILE A 45 17.45 -0.28 1.73
N PHE A 46 17.08 0.99 1.52
CA PHE A 46 17.78 2.13 2.10
C PHE A 46 17.88 2.02 3.63
N LEU A 47 16.82 1.60 4.32
CA LEU A 47 16.85 1.40 5.79
C LEU A 47 17.81 0.29 6.24
N PHE A 48 18.07 -0.72 5.41
CA PHE A 48 19.09 -1.73 5.70
C PHE A 48 20.50 -1.24 5.41
N LEU A 49 20.67 -0.50 4.31
CA LEU A 49 21.98 -0.02 3.87
C LEU A 49 22.59 1.01 4.84
N ILE A 50 21.77 1.77 5.57
CA ILE A 50 22.26 2.65 6.67
C ILE A 50 23.11 1.86 7.67
N ASN A 51 22.73 0.60 7.95
CA ASN A 51 23.40 -0.26 8.92
C ASN A 51 24.25 -1.36 8.26
N LYS A 52 24.71 -1.14 7.02
CA LYS A 52 25.51 -2.13 6.27
C LYS A 52 26.74 -2.62 7.03
N ASN A 53 27.37 -1.75 7.84
CA ASN A 53 28.55 -2.11 8.62
C ASN A 53 28.27 -3.07 9.79
N GLN A 54 27.00 -3.29 10.12
CA GLN A 54 26.55 -4.17 11.21
C GLN A 54 25.97 -5.49 10.67
N TRP A 55 26.06 -5.72 9.36
CA TRP A 55 25.61 -6.95 8.73
C TRP A 55 26.57 -8.10 9.05
N THR A 56 26.05 -9.31 9.18
CA THR A 56 26.86 -10.52 9.39
C THR A 56 27.53 -10.98 8.10
N ASN A 57 28.47 -11.93 8.21
CA ASN A 57 29.26 -12.39 7.06
C ASN A 57 28.39 -12.99 5.93
N ASN A 58 27.26 -13.61 6.26
CA ASN A 58 26.33 -14.20 5.28
C ASN A 58 25.16 -13.26 4.93
N ALA A 59 25.13 -12.07 5.50
CA ALA A 59 24.01 -11.14 5.38
C ALA A 59 23.71 -10.74 3.94
N PHE A 60 24.71 -10.72 3.05
CA PHE A 60 24.47 -10.42 1.64
C PHE A 60 23.52 -11.45 1.00
N VAL A 61 23.71 -12.74 1.30
CA VAL A 61 22.83 -13.81 0.81
C VAL A 61 21.42 -13.66 1.40
N THR A 62 21.31 -13.40 2.70
CA THR A 62 20.01 -13.19 3.36
C THR A 62 19.30 -11.95 2.82
N PHE A 63 20.03 -10.85 2.63
CA PHE A 63 19.52 -9.60 2.04
C PHE A 63 19.08 -9.79 0.59
N SER A 64 19.85 -10.50 -0.23
CA SER A 64 19.45 -10.84 -1.59
C SER A 64 18.19 -11.71 -1.59
N THR A 65 18.09 -12.67 -0.67
CA THR A 65 16.88 -13.51 -0.50
C THR A 65 15.67 -12.68 -0.08
N PHE A 66 15.86 -11.71 0.84
CA PHE A 66 14.83 -10.76 1.24
C PHE A 66 14.31 -9.98 0.02
N PHE A 67 15.22 -9.38 -0.74
CA PHE A 67 14.90 -8.61 -1.93
C PHE A 67 14.14 -9.45 -2.96
N SER A 68 14.68 -10.63 -3.30
CA SER A 68 14.09 -11.52 -4.29
C SER A 68 12.71 -12.03 -3.88
N GLY A 69 12.44 -12.24 -2.59
CA GLY A 69 11.10 -12.66 -2.16
C GLY A 69 10.03 -11.58 -2.37
N PHE A 70 10.34 -10.30 -2.16
CA PHE A 70 9.43 -9.21 -2.50
C PHE A 70 9.32 -8.99 -4.01
N GLU A 71 10.43 -9.10 -4.74
CA GLU A 71 10.46 -8.98 -6.20
C GLU A 71 9.57 -10.05 -6.86
N LEU A 72 9.74 -11.33 -6.48
CA LEU A 72 8.92 -12.45 -6.95
C LEU A 72 7.43 -12.17 -6.67
N PHE A 73 7.11 -11.69 -5.46
CA PHE A 73 5.74 -11.37 -5.11
C PHE A 73 5.14 -10.26 -5.99
N PHE A 74 5.91 -9.21 -6.27
CA PHE A 74 5.46 -8.13 -7.15
C PHE A 74 5.33 -8.58 -8.60
N ILE A 75 6.20 -9.45 -9.10
CA ILE A 75 6.06 -10.07 -10.42
C ILE A 75 4.76 -10.87 -10.49
N LEU A 76 4.46 -11.68 -9.47
CA LEU A 76 3.22 -12.47 -9.42
C LEU A 76 1.96 -11.58 -9.39
N LEU A 77 2.01 -10.44 -8.70
CA LEU A 77 0.89 -9.49 -8.63
C LEU A 77 0.79 -8.54 -9.82
N PHE A 78 1.79 -8.49 -10.68
CA PHE A 78 1.80 -7.61 -11.85
C PHE A 78 0.56 -7.83 -12.72
N LEU A 79 0.29 -9.09 -13.12
CA LEU A 79 -0.84 -9.39 -14.00
C LEU A 79 -2.20 -9.10 -13.33
N PRO A 80 -2.48 -9.55 -12.09
CA PRO A 80 -3.69 -9.17 -11.36
C PRO A 80 -3.90 -7.65 -11.25
N SER A 81 -2.82 -6.88 -11.05
CA SER A 81 -2.92 -5.43 -10.90
C SER A 81 -3.40 -4.71 -12.17
N CYS A 82 -3.22 -5.29 -13.36
CA CYS A 82 -3.73 -4.75 -14.62
C CYS A 82 -5.27 -4.69 -14.68
N PHE A 83 -5.96 -5.51 -13.87
CA PHE A 83 -7.42 -5.61 -13.82
C PHE A 83 -8.07 -4.69 -12.75
N VAL A 84 -7.27 -3.86 -12.06
CA VAL A 84 -7.76 -3.02 -10.96
C VAL A 84 -7.84 -1.55 -11.39
N PRO A 85 -9.01 -1.03 -11.80
CA PRO A 85 -9.12 0.31 -12.41
C PRO A 85 -8.83 1.48 -11.47
N ASN A 86 -9.02 1.29 -10.16
CA ASN A 86 -8.92 2.35 -9.14
C ASN A 86 -7.80 2.09 -8.13
N LEU A 87 -6.71 1.45 -8.57
CA LEU A 87 -5.53 1.31 -7.73
C LEU A 87 -4.94 2.71 -7.47
N PRO A 88 -4.63 3.09 -6.22
CA PRO A 88 -4.06 4.40 -5.89
C PRO A 88 -2.86 4.71 -6.78
N THR A 89 -2.91 5.84 -7.50
CA THR A 89 -1.84 6.24 -8.42
C THR A 89 -0.95 7.31 -7.81
N LEU A 90 0.35 7.03 -7.73
CA LEU A 90 1.42 8.03 -7.65
C LEU A 90 1.40 8.83 -8.95
N SER A 91 0.78 10.01 -8.94
CA SER A 91 1.01 11.01 -9.97
C SER A 91 1.92 12.08 -9.39
N ILE A 92 2.95 12.48 -10.14
CA ILE A 92 3.91 13.51 -9.73
C ILE A 92 3.16 14.78 -9.31
N HIS A 93 2.12 15.16 -10.07
CA HIS A 93 1.26 16.28 -9.71
C HIS A 93 0.57 16.12 -8.34
N ARG A 94 0.03 14.93 -8.02
CA ARG A 94 -0.56 14.67 -6.69
C ARG A 94 0.49 14.66 -5.59
N ILE A 95 1.69 14.17 -5.85
CA ILE A 95 2.80 14.19 -4.89
C ILE A 95 3.19 15.64 -4.60
N ILE A 96 3.43 16.44 -5.64
CA ILE A 96 3.74 17.87 -5.51
C ILE A 96 2.61 18.56 -4.75
N GLN A 97 1.36 18.33 -5.14
CA GLN A 97 0.20 18.89 -4.44
C GLN A 97 0.13 18.44 -2.98
N ALA A 98 0.45 17.19 -2.65
CA ALA A 98 0.45 16.68 -1.27
C ALA A 98 1.60 17.24 -0.41
N ILE A 99 2.72 17.61 -1.05
CA ILE A 99 3.87 18.26 -0.41
C ILE A 99 3.59 19.75 -0.21
N THR A 100 3.04 20.43 -1.22
CA THR A 100 2.78 21.88 -1.20
C THR A 100 1.47 22.25 -0.51
N LYS A 101 0.54 21.29 -0.34
CA LYS A 101 -0.70 21.52 0.41
C LYS A 101 -0.37 21.95 1.83
N LYS A 102 -0.84 23.15 2.19
CA LYS A 102 -0.80 23.64 3.56
C LYS A 102 -1.50 22.64 4.48
N ARG A 103 -0.73 22.06 5.41
CA ARG A 103 -1.25 21.13 6.42
C ARG A 103 -1.68 21.90 7.65
N GLU A 104 -2.73 21.42 8.29
CA GLU A 104 -3.22 21.97 9.54
C GLU A 104 -2.22 21.68 10.67
N ARG A 105 -2.18 22.53 11.70
CA ARG A 105 -1.31 22.30 12.87
C ARG A 105 -1.58 20.93 13.50
N ASN A 106 -2.85 20.53 13.57
CA ASN A 106 -3.26 19.26 14.15
C ASN A 106 -2.71 18.06 13.36
N GLU A 107 -2.54 18.18 12.04
CA GLU A 107 -1.95 17.15 11.20
C GLU A 107 -0.47 16.93 11.52
N TRP A 108 0.30 18.03 11.66
CA TRP A 108 1.70 17.97 12.06
C TRP A 108 1.89 17.32 13.43
N VAL A 109 1.07 17.71 14.40
CA VAL A 109 1.12 17.14 15.75
C VAL A 109 0.77 15.65 15.72
N GLY A 110 -0.31 15.26 15.04
CA GLY A 110 -0.70 13.85 14.91
C GLY A 110 0.37 13.00 14.20
N MET A 111 1.01 13.55 13.17
CA MET A 111 2.12 12.90 12.46
C MET A 111 3.34 12.72 13.37
N ALA A 112 3.71 13.76 14.13
CA ALA A 112 4.84 13.71 15.06
C ALA A 112 4.61 12.68 16.17
N ILE A 113 3.41 12.63 16.75
CA ILE A 113 3.02 11.63 17.74
C ILE A 113 3.14 10.22 17.14
N ALA A 114 2.62 10.00 15.93
CA ALA A 114 2.72 8.70 15.26
C ALA A 114 4.18 8.29 15.03
N PHE A 115 5.02 9.22 14.57
CA PHE A 115 6.45 8.99 14.35
C PHE A 115 7.19 8.62 15.65
N ILE A 116 6.92 9.33 16.75
CA ILE A 116 7.51 9.03 18.07
C ILE A 116 7.09 7.64 18.52
N ILE A 117 5.79 7.31 18.44
CA ILE A 117 5.28 6.00 18.85
C ILE A 117 5.87 4.89 17.99
N PHE A 118 5.93 5.04 16.66
CA PHE A 118 6.53 4.03 15.79
C PHE A 118 8.02 3.86 16.06
N THR A 119 8.73 4.94 16.36
CA THR A 119 10.13 4.86 16.80
C THR A 119 10.22 3.99 18.03
N LEU A 120 9.50 4.36 19.11
CA LEU A 120 9.53 3.64 20.38
C LEU A 120 9.16 2.15 20.24
N VAL A 121 8.10 1.84 19.48
CA VAL A 121 7.67 0.46 19.25
C VAL A 121 8.70 -0.30 18.40
N SER A 122 9.31 0.33 17.40
CA SER A 122 10.36 -0.31 16.61
C SER A 122 11.58 -0.70 17.45
N LEU A 123 11.91 0.09 18.49
CA LEU A 123 13.07 -0.19 19.34
C LEU A 123 12.91 -1.47 20.18
N ILE A 124 11.71 -2.04 20.29
CA ILE A 124 11.47 -3.34 20.92
C ILE A 124 12.25 -4.46 20.19
N PHE A 125 12.64 -4.25 18.92
CA PHE A 125 13.42 -5.19 18.13
C PHE A 125 14.95 -5.06 18.29
N LEU A 126 15.45 -4.09 19.06
CA LEU A 126 16.89 -3.98 19.35
C LEU A 126 17.50 -5.25 19.98
N PRO A 127 16.84 -5.95 20.93
CA PRO A 127 17.38 -7.19 21.51
C PRO A 127 17.56 -8.33 20.51
N ALA A 128 16.95 -8.26 19.32
CA ALA A 128 17.18 -9.21 18.22
C ALA A 128 18.42 -8.84 17.37
N ASN A 129 19.28 -7.95 17.87
CA ASN A 129 20.45 -7.38 17.19
C ASN A 129 20.12 -6.61 15.90
N ILE A 130 18.86 -6.19 15.71
CA ILE A 130 18.47 -5.38 14.55
C ILE A 130 18.76 -3.92 14.90
N PRO A 131 19.68 -3.24 14.21
CA PRO A 131 20.01 -1.85 14.50
C PRO A 131 18.92 -0.88 14.00
N TYR A 132 18.75 0.23 14.72
CA TYR A 132 17.95 1.36 14.24
C TYR A 132 18.65 2.02 13.04
N PRO A 133 17.95 2.43 11.95
CA PRO A 133 16.50 2.42 11.75
C PRO A 133 15.96 1.15 11.07
N SER A 134 16.76 0.10 10.86
CA SER A 134 16.31 -1.16 10.25
C SER A 134 15.22 -1.86 11.08
N THR A 135 15.14 -1.58 12.38
CA THR A 135 14.04 -1.98 13.27
C THR A 135 12.65 -1.56 12.76
N TYR A 136 12.55 -0.46 12.01
CA TYR A 136 11.28 -0.04 11.38
C TYR A 136 10.76 -1.08 10.39
N VAL A 137 11.64 -1.73 9.65
CA VAL A 137 11.25 -2.77 8.68
C VAL A 137 10.67 -3.97 9.43
N GLN A 138 11.30 -4.37 10.54
CA GLN A 138 10.80 -5.46 11.38
C GLN A 138 9.43 -5.16 11.97
N PHE A 139 9.24 -3.95 12.51
CA PHE A 139 7.96 -3.51 13.04
C PHE A 139 6.86 -3.42 11.97
N TRP A 140 7.21 -2.91 10.79
CA TRP A 140 6.31 -2.84 9.66
C TRP A 140 5.88 -4.24 9.19
N LEU A 141 6.81 -5.20 9.10
CA LEU A 141 6.52 -6.60 8.78
C LEU A 141 5.61 -7.23 9.84
N ALA A 142 5.92 -7.09 11.13
CA ALA A 142 5.09 -7.60 12.22
C ALA A 142 3.64 -7.13 12.13
N SER A 143 3.46 -5.82 11.88
CA SER A 143 2.14 -5.22 11.70
C SER A 143 1.41 -5.80 10.48
N ASN A 144 2.12 -5.98 9.36
CA ASN A 144 1.54 -6.57 8.16
C ASN A 144 1.22 -8.06 8.31
N ILE A 145 1.96 -8.84 9.12
CA ILE A 145 1.61 -10.23 9.45
C ILE A 145 0.23 -10.27 10.13
N MET A 146 0.01 -9.40 11.13
CA MET A 146 -1.28 -9.32 11.83
C MET A 146 -2.44 -9.06 10.86
N PHE A 147 -2.29 -8.09 9.96
CA PHE A 147 -3.35 -7.77 9.00
C PHE A 147 -3.47 -8.76 7.83
N ALA A 148 -2.38 -9.41 7.43
CA ALA A 148 -2.40 -10.51 6.47
C ALA A 148 -3.15 -11.73 7.04
N LEU A 149 -2.96 -12.05 8.32
CA LEU A 149 -3.74 -13.09 9.00
C LEU A 149 -5.23 -12.74 9.00
N ILE A 150 -5.58 -11.50 9.35
CA ILE A 150 -6.96 -11.02 9.29
C ILE A 150 -7.50 -11.11 7.86
N SER A 151 -6.71 -10.78 6.84
CA SER A 151 -7.18 -10.76 5.45
C SER A 151 -7.46 -12.15 4.88
N VAL A 152 -6.68 -13.16 5.28
CA VAL A 152 -6.90 -14.56 4.90
C VAL A 152 -8.30 -15.02 5.32
N LEU A 153 -8.75 -14.66 6.53
CA LEU A 153 -10.09 -15.02 7.03
C LEU A 153 -11.15 -14.02 6.54
N PHE A 154 -10.92 -12.74 6.83
CA PHE A 154 -11.89 -11.65 6.73
C PHE A 154 -11.33 -10.43 5.98
N GLN A 155 -11.03 -10.59 4.69
CA GLN A 155 -10.54 -9.52 3.81
C GLN A 155 -11.35 -8.20 3.91
N ARG A 156 -12.67 -8.28 4.12
CA ARG A 156 -13.53 -7.08 4.30
C ARG A 156 -13.15 -6.24 5.52
N LEU A 157 -12.64 -6.84 6.59
CA LEU A 157 -12.21 -6.11 7.78
C LEU A 157 -10.99 -5.23 7.49
N VAL A 158 -10.06 -5.69 6.66
CA VAL A 158 -8.88 -4.89 6.24
C VAL A 158 -9.32 -3.63 5.50
N PHE A 159 -10.30 -3.73 4.61
CA PHE A 159 -10.88 -2.55 3.94
C PHE A 159 -11.57 -1.62 4.92
N PHE A 160 -12.38 -2.17 5.83
CA PHE A 160 -13.09 -1.39 6.84
C PHE A 160 -12.13 -0.61 7.75
N TYR A 161 -11.12 -1.28 8.32
CA TYR A 161 -10.14 -0.64 9.21
C TYR A 161 -9.34 0.44 8.47
N TYR A 162 -8.92 0.18 7.23
CA TYR A 162 -8.16 1.16 6.46
C TYR A 162 -9.01 2.38 6.12
N ASP A 163 -10.27 2.18 5.72
CA ASP A 163 -11.15 3.28 5.35
C ASP A 163 -11.51 4.13 6.56
N ALA A 164 -11.76 3.51 7.72
CA ALA A 164 -11.99 4.19 8.98
C ALA A 164 -10.77 5.01 9.43
N ALA A 165 -9.56 4.46 9.32
CA ALA A 165 -8.34 5.14 9.75
C ALA A 165 -7.88 6.22 8.75
N VAL A 166 -7.89 5.93 7.45
CA VAL A 166 -7.17 6.74 6.44
C VAL A 166 -8.09 7.61 5.59
N LYS A 167 -9.29 7.14 5.26
CA LYS A 167 -10.22 7.86 4.36
C LYS A 167 -11.23 8.73 5.11
N ALA A 168 -11.48 8.48 6.39
CA ALA A 168 -12.30 9.35 7.22
C ALA A 168 -11.74 10.79 7.22
N LYS A 169 -12.62 11.79 7.19
CA LYS A 169 -12.20 13.20 7.32
C LYS A 169 -11.70 13.43 8.75
N PRO A 170 -10.41 13.73 8.96
CA PRO A 170 -9.86 13.96 10.29
C PRO A 170 -10.44 15.26 10.87
N LYS A 171 -10.84 15.24 12.14
CA LYS A 171 -11.36 16.39 12.89
C LYS A 171 -10.47 16.77 14.06
N SER A 172 -9.61 15.86 14.51
CA SER A 172 -8.77 16.00 15.69
C SER A 172 -7.34 15.51 15.44
N VAL A 173 -6.43 15.85 16.36
CA VAL A 173 -5.06 15.32 16.38
C VAL A 173 -5.05 13.79 16.42
N LEU A 174 -5.97 13.19 17.18
CA LEU A 174 -6.12 11.74 17.32
C LEU A 174 -6.49 11.08 15.99
N ASP A 175 -7.37 11.71 15.21
CA ASP A 175 -7.74 11.20 13.88
C ASP A 175 -6.54 11.21 12.92
N TYR A 176 -5.72 12.26 12.98
CA TYR A 176 -4.48 12.32 12.22
C TYR A 176 -3.49 11.23 12.67
N PHE A 177 -3.32 11.03 13.98
CA PHE A 177 -2.51 9.93 14.51
C PHE A 177 -2.98 8.58 13.95
N TYR A 178 -4.26 8.25 14.06
CA TYR A 178 -4.81 6.99 13.53
C TYR A 178 -4.66 6.87 12.02
N LYS A 179 -4.79 7.97 11.27
CA LYS A 179 -4.51 7.99 9.83
C LYS A 179 -3.08 7.57 9.52
N TYR A 180 -2.09 8.09 10.24
CA TYR A 180 -0.70 7.71 10.05
C TYR A 180 -0.41 6.27 10.52
N CYS A 181 -1.08 5.78 11.57
CA CYS A 181 -1.08 4.36 11.95
C CYS A 181 -1.62 3.47 10.84
N GLY A 182 -2.78 3.79 10.28
CA GLY A 182 -3.37 3.04 9.17
C GLY A 182 -2.47 3.05 7.94
N LEU A 183 -1.86 4.18 7.59
CA LEU A 183 -0.93 4.26 6.46
C LEU A 183 0.30 3.37 6.66
N PHE A 184 0.94 3.44 7.84
CA PHE A 184 2.16 2.68 8.10
C PHE A 184 1.90 1.18 8.29
N MET A 185 0.97 0.82 9.18
CA MET A 185 0.75 -0.57 9.61
C MET A 185 -0.11 -1.38 8.64
N LEU A 186 -1.10 -0.74 8.01
CA LEU A 186 -2.15 -1.41 7.22
C LEU A 186 -2.05 -1.11 5.72
N GLY A 187 -1.39 -0.02 5.32
CA GLY A 187 -1.43 0.47 3.95
C GLY A 187 -0.96 -0.54 2.91
N PHE A 188 0.12 -1.26 3.20
CA PHE A 188 0.63 -2.29 2.29
C PHE A 188 -0.36 -3.47 2.17
N CYS A 189 -0.77 -4.07 3.30
CA CYS A 189 -1.77 -5.12 3.30
C CYS A 189 -3.07 -4.69 2.58
N TYR A 190 -3.62 -3.51 2.89
CA TYR A 190 -4.81 -2.97 2.20
C TYR A 190 -4.61 -2.92 0.68
N TYR A 191 -3.47 -2.41 0.22
CA TYR A 191 -3.17 -2.28 -1.20
C TYR A 191 -3.11 -3.63 -1.91
N ILE A 192 -2.44 -4.62 -1.29
CA ILE A 192 -2.40 -6.00 -1.79
C ILE A 192 -3.82 -6.58 -1.83
N GLN A 193 -4.59 -6.46 -0.75
CA GLN A 193 -5.96 -6.98 -0.70
C GLN A 193 -6.88 -6.33 -1.74
N GLN A 194 -6.66 -5.07 -2.10
CA GLN A 194 -7.40 -4.40 -3.16
C GLN A 194 -7.12 -5.02 -4.55
N ILE A 195 -5.90 -5.53 -4.78
CA ILE A 195 -5.56 -6.29 -5.98
C ILE A 195 -6.25 -7.66 -5.92
N LEU A 196 -6.13 -8.36 -4.79
CA LEU A 196 -6.68 -9.70 -4.64
C LEU A 196 -8.21 -9.74 -4.75
N SER A 197 -8.91 -8.68 -4.33
CA SER A 197 -10.38 -8.62 -4.40
C SER A 197 -10.95 -8.63 -5.81
N ARG A 198 -10.12 -8.46 -6.84
CA ARG A 198 -10.53 -8.56 -8.25
C ARG A 198 -10.35 -9.97 -8.83
N MET A 199 -9.70 -10.86 -8.09
CA MET A 199 -9.53 -12.25 -8.51
C MET A 199 -10.73 -13.12 -8.09
N PRO A 200 -10.98 -14.25 -8.80
CA PRO A 200 -11.91 -15.27 -8.34
C PRO A 200 -11.60 -15.73 -6.92
N LEU A 201 -12.62 -16.16 -6.17
CA LEU A 201 -12.53 -16.45 -4.73
C LEU A 201 -11.34 -17.36 -4.35
N LEU A 202 -11.15 -18.45 -5.09
CA LEU A 202 -10.07 -19.42 -4.82
C LEU A 202 -8.68 -18.80 -5.01
N LEU A 203 -8.47 -18.09 -6.12
CA LEU A 203 -7.21 -17.39 -6.40
C LEU A 203 -6.95 -16.28 -5.38
N ASN A 204 -7.97 -15.50 -5.04
CA ASN A 204 -7.87 -14.48 -4.00
C ASN A 204 -7.38 -15.08 -2.67
N LYS A 205 -8.01 -16.15 -2.19
CA LYS A 205 -7.60 -16.81 -0.93
C LYS A 205 -6.21 -17.43 -1.01
N LEU A 206 -5.89 -18.09 -2.12
CA LEU A 206 -4.55 -18.64 -2.34
C LEU A 206 -3.47 -17.56 -2.28
N PHE A 207 -3.68 -16.44 -2.98
CA PHE A 207 -2.73 -15.33 -2.96
C PHE A 207 -2.69 -14.58 -1.63
N ALA A 208 -3.79 -14.56 -0.86
CA ALA A 208 -3.79 -14.00 0.49
C ALA A 208 -2.96 -14.85 1.45
N ILE A 209 -3.04 -16.17 1.34
CA ILE A 209 -2.19 -17.11 2.09
C ILE A 209 -0.73 -16.97 1.66
N LEU A 210 -0.48 -16.92 0.34
CA LEU A 210 0.86 -16.70 -0.19
C LEU A 210 1.47 -15.39 0.31
N PHE A 211 0.68 -14.31 0.33
CA PHE A 211 1.09 -13.02 0.88
C PHE A 211 1.49 -13.14 2.35
N LEU A 212 0.65 -13.79 3.17
CA LEU A 212 0.97 -14.04 4.59
C LEU A 212 2.28 -14.81 4.73
N LEU A 213 2.46 -15.91 4.00
CA LEU A 213 3.67 -16.74 4.06
C LEU A 213 4.91 -15.94 3.67
N ILE A 214 4.82 -15.12 2.62
CA ILE A 214 5.92 -14.26 2.18
C ILE A 214 6.25 -13.24 3.27
N VAL A 215 5.27 -12.52 3.82
CA VAL A 215 5.57 -11.51 4.86
C VAL A 215 6.17 -12.16 6.12
N VAL A 216 5.68 -13.34 6.52
CA VAL A 216 6.27 -14.11 7.64
C VAL A 216 7.70 -14.53 7.33
N TRP A 217 7.97 -15.05 6.13
CA TRP A 217 9.31 -15.40 5.70
C TRP A 217 10.25 -14.18 5.71
N GLN A 218 9.78 -13.06 5.17
CA GLN A 218 10.54 -11.80 5.15
C GLN A 218 10.86 -11.29 6.55
N PHE A 219 9.96 -11.47 7.52
CA PHE A 219 10.19 -11.11 8.92
C PHE A 219 11.39 -11.87 9.53
N PHE A 220 11.60 -13.13 9.18
CA PHE A 220 12.78 -13.89 9.61
C PHE A 220 14.03 -13.50 8.82
N MET A 221 13.89 -13.16 7.54
CA MET A 221 15.02 -12.71 6.71
C MET A 221 15.68 -11.45 7.28
N VAL A 222 14.91 -10.50 7.82
CA VAL A 222 15.47 -9.32 8.49
C VAL A 222 16.37 -9.72 9.67
N VAL A 223 15.93 -10.68 10.50
CA VAL A 223 16.72 -11.16 11.63
C VAL A 223 18.04 -11.79 11.16
N GLY A 224 18.00 -12.58 10.07
CA GLY A 224 19.20 -13.22 9.50
C GLY A 224 20.12 -12.30 8.68
N ILE A 225 19.78 -11.03 8.49
CA ILE A 225 20.71 -10.02 7.95
C ILE A 225 21.68 -9.57 9.05
N PHE A 226 21.22 -9.57 10.31
CA PHE A 226 21.96 -9.03 11.45
C PHE A 226 22.43 -10.09 12.47
N ASN A 227 22.04 -11.35 12.28
CA ASN A 227 22.50 -12.52 13.03
C ASN A 227 23.02 -13.59 12.08
#